data_AF-A0A8H7FCJ8-F1
#
_entry.id   AF-A0A8H7FCJ8-F1
#
_cell.length_a   1.000
_cell.length_b   1.000
_cell.length_c   1.000
_cell.angle_alpha   90.00
_cell.angle_beta   90.00
_cell.angle_gamma   90.00
#
_symmetry.space_group_name_H-M   'P 1'
#
loop_
_entity.id
_entity.type
_entity.pdbx_description
1 polymer ?
#
loop_
_entity_poly.entity_id
_entity_poly.type
_entity_poly.pdbx_seq_one_letter_code
_entity_poly.pdbx_strand_id
1 'polypeptide(L)'
;DGYILSALLASPKCTPSSLPRVLEIYDQVRRPKAKEVYELSRTNGAIYEFNGAGNEHIEPYDEGVDLEELEKIGREAEKHWDWAWKKSAEEDRENALNLLAAI
;
A
#
# COMPACT_ATOMS: atom_id res chain seq x y z
N ASP A 1 -3.64 5.21 -8.07
CA ASP A 1 -5.05 5.60 -8.30
C ASP A 1 -5.27 6.19 -9.68
N GLY A 2 -4.75 7.39 -9.97
CA GLY A 2 -4.95 8.06 -11.27
C GLY A 2 -4.64 7.18 -12.49
N TYR A 3 -3.54 6.41 -12.44
CA TYR A 3 -3.14 5.50 -13.52
C TYR A 3 -4.16 4.40 -13.84
N ILE A 4 -4.78 3.81 -12.80
CA ILE A 4 -5.73 2.71 -12.96
C ILE A 4 -7.13 3.24 -13.33
N LEU A 5 -7.55 4.34 -12.70
CA LEU A 5 -8.83 4.96 -13.02
C LEU A 5 -8.84 5.51 -14.45
N SER A 6 -7.75 6.14 -14.93
CA SER A 6 -7.67 6.63 -16.30
C SER A 6 -7.72 5.50 -17.33
N ALA A 7 -7.06 4.36 -17.07
CA ALA A 7 -7.12 3.19 -17.94
C ALA A 7 -8.54 2.61 -18.07
N LEU A 8 -9.27 2.53 -16.94
CA LEU A 8 -10.67 2.11 -16.92
C LEU A 8 -11.58 3.08 -17.68
N LEU A 9 -11.45 4.39 -17.43
CA LEU A 9 -12.26 5.43 -18.08
C LEU A 9 -11.97 5.58 -19.58
N ALA A 10 -10.75 5.27 -20.02
CA ALA A 10 -10.37 5.29 -21.43
C ALA A 10 -10.85 4.06 -22.21
N SER A 11 -11.37 3.03 -21.54
CA SER A 11 -11.88 1.83 -22.20
C SER A 11 -13.15 2.12 -23.01
N PRO A 12 -13.29 1.59 -24.24
CA PRO A 12 -14.54 1.68 -24.99
C PRO A 12 -15.75 1.03 -24.27
N LYS A 13 -15.50 0.13 -23.31
CA LYS A 13 -16.55 -0.46 -22.44
C LYS A 13 -17.04 0.49 -21.35
N CYS A 14 -16.31 1.57 -21.06
CA CYS A 14 -16.74 2.61 -20.14
C CYS A 14 -17.73 3.56 -20.85
N THR A 15 -18.99 3.43 -20.49
CA THR A 15 -20.10 4.27 -20.96
C THR A 15 -20.80 4.88 -19.74
N PRO A 16 -21.68 5.89 -19.92
CA PRO A 16 -22.46 6.40 -18.80
C PRO A 16 -23.26 5.33 -18.04
N SER A 17 -23.73 4.28 -18.73
CA SER A 17 -24.47 3.19 -18.09
C SER A 17 -23.59 2.17 -17.38
N SER A 18 -22.35 1.94 -17.83
CA SER A 18 -21.41 1.03 -17.18
C SER A 18 -20.56 1.70 -16.09
N LEU A 19 -20.56 3.03 -16.01
CA LEU A 19 -19.75 3.80 -15.05
C LEU A 19 -19.87 3.31 -13.59
N PRO A 20 -21.06 3.00 -13.03
CA PRO A 20 -21.15 2.47 -11.68
C PRO A 20 -20.34 1.18 -11.49
N ARG A 21 -20.37 0.27 -12.47
CA ARG A 21 -19.60 -0.98 -12.45
C ARG A 21 -18.11 -0.73 -12.63
N VAL A 22 -17.74 0.25 -13.47
CA VAL A 22 -16.33 0.68 -13.63
C VAL A 22 -15.75 1.18 -12.31
N LEU A 23 -16.50 1.99 -11.56
CA LEU A 23 -16.07 2.51 -10.26
C LEU A 23 -16.01 1.42 -9.18
N GLU A 24 -16.88 0.42 -9.25
CA GLU A 24 -16.82 -0.75 -8.37
C GLU A 24 -15.56 -1.59 -8.64
N ILE A 25 -15.20 -1.81 -9.90
CA ILE A 25 -13.95 -2.49 -10.29
C ILE A 25 -12.74 -1.70 -9.76
N TYR A 26 -12.75 -0.38 -9.91
CA TYR A 26 -11.71 0.48 -9.36
C TYR A 26 -11.57 0.29 -7.83
N ASP A 27 -12.68 0.34 -7.08
CA ASP A 27 -12.66 0.13 -5.62
C ASP A 27 -12.12 -1.27 -5.26
N GLN A 28 -12.62 -2.31 -5.92
CA GLN A 28 -12.24 -3.70 -5.69
C GLN A 28 -10.72 -3.90 -5.83
N VAL A 29 -10.09 -3.27 -6.82
CA VAL A 29 -8.66 -3.38 -7.07
C VAL A 29 -7.85 -2.48 -6.13
N ARG A 30 -8.27 -1.23 -5.93
CA ARG A 30 -7.43 -0.22 -5.27
C ARG A 30 -7.58 -0.16 -3.76
N ARG A 31 -8.78 -0.40 -3.22
CA ARG A 31 -9.05 -0.26 -1.79
C ARG A 31 -8.18 -1.21 -0.93
N PRO A 32 -7.97 -2.49 -1.27
CA PRO A 32 -7.10 -3.36 -0.48
C PRO A 32 -5.66 -2.84 -0.39
N LYS A 33 -5.11 -2.34 -1.50
CA LYS A 33 -3.76 -1.78 -1.56
C LYS A 33 -3.65 -0.47 -0.78
N ALA A 34 -4.62 0.43 -0.92
CA ALA A 34 -4.65 1.67 -0.16
C ALA A 34 -4.73 1.40 1.35
N LYS A 35 -5.50 0.39 1.77
CA LYS A 35 -5.56 -0.05 3.17
C LYS A 35 -4.22 -0.61 3.67
N GLU A 36 -3.57 -1.47 2.88
CA GLU A 36 -2.22 -2.01 3.18
C GLU A 36 -1.23 -0.86 3.42
N VAL A 37 -1.18 0.12 2.51
CA VAL A 37 -0.29 1.30 2.64
C VAL A 37 -0.59 2.11 3.89
N TYR A 38 -1.87 2.34 4.20
CA TYR A 38 -2.28 3.05 5.41
C TYR A 38 -1.80 2.33 6.68
N GLU A 39 -2.02 1.01 6.77
CA GLU A 39 -1.60 0.20 7.93
C GLU A 39 -0.08 0.22 8.10
N LEU A 40 0.67 0.01 7.01
CA LEU A 40 2.13 0.06 7.01
C LEU A 40 2.67 1.44 7.41
N SER A 41 2.05 2.52 6.93
CA SER A 41 2.45 3.89 7.28
C SER A 41 2.27 4.15 8.78
N ARG A 42 1.15 3.68 9.35
CA ARG A 42 0.88 3.82 10.79
C ARG A 42 1.89 3.03 11.62
N THR A 43 2.17 1.79 11.22
CA THR A 43 3.18 0.95 11.89
C THR A 43 4.58 1.56 11.80
N ASN A 44 4.98 2.08 10.63
CA ASN A 44 6.27 2.76 10.48
C ASN A 44 6.37 4.01 11.35
N GLY A 45 5.30 4.80 11.47
CA GLY A 45 5.28 5.93 12.40
C GLY A 45 5.56 5.51 13.85
N ALA A 46 4.91 4.43 14.31
CA ALA A 46 5.17 3.85 15.63
C ALA A 46 6.60 3.35 15.79
N ILE A 47 7.17 2.70 14.75
CA ILE A 47 8.56 2.23 14.76
C ILE A 47 9.54 3.41 14.86
N TYR A 48 9.35 4.48 14.09
CA TYR A 48 10.24 5.66 14.10
C TYR A 48 10.28 6.37 15.45
N GLU A 49 9.20 6.26 16.21
CA GLU A 49 9.08 6.86 17.54
C GLU A 49 9.39 5.87 18.68
N PHE A 50 9.81 4.63 18.35
CA PHE A 50 9.96 3.53 19.32
C PHE A 50 8.70 3.31 20.20
N ASN A 51 7.53 3.66 19.67
CA ASN A 51 6.25 3.70 20.38
C ASN A 51 5.26 2.69 19.78
N GLY A 52 5.70 1.43 19.71
CA GLY A 52 4.92 0.31 19.18
C GLY A 52 5.75 -0.73 18.46
N ALA A 53 5.06 -1.75 17.94
CA ALA A 53 5.65 -2.86 17.17
C ALA A 53 6.72 -3.65 17.93
N GLY A 54 6.63 -3.73 19.26
CA GLY A 54 7.57 -4.49 20.08
C GLY A 54 8.84 -3.73 20.45
N ASN A 55 8.87 -2.40 20.25
CA ASN A 55 10.02 -1.53 20.55
C ASN A 55 9.77 -0.63 21.78
N GLU A 56 8.66 -0.84 22.50
CA GLU A 56 8.22 -0.01 23.62
C GLU A 56 9.16 -0.04 24.83
N HIS A 57 10.13 -0.95 24.84
CA HIS A 57 11.17 -1.03 25.87
C HIS A 57 12.35 -0.07 25.65
N ILE A 58 12.44 0.56 24.46
CA ILE A 58 13.50 1.52 24.14
C ILE A 58 13.05 2.91 24.60
N GLU A 59 13.70 3.43 25.63
CA GLU A 59 13.40 4.75 26.21
C GLU A 59 14.23 5.87 25.56
N PRO A 60 13.79 7.14 25.65
CA PRO A 60 14.60 8.27 25.24
C PRO A 60 15.95 8.30 25.99
N TYR A 61 17.04 8.47 25.23
CA TYR A 61 18.42 8.48 25.75
C TYR A 61 18.91 7.13 26.29
N ASP A 62 18.32 6.03 25.87
CA ASP A 62 18.83 4.69 26.20
C ASP A 62 20.19 4.43 25.51
N GLU A 63 21.25 4.35 26.32
CA GLU A 63 22.62 4.06 25.88
C GLU A 63 22.89 2.55 25.78
N GLY A 64 21.96 1.70 26.22
CA GLY A 64 22.10 0.25 26.31
C GLY A 64 21.54 -0.53 25.12
N VAL A 65 20.92 0.15 24.15
CA VAL A 65 20.32 -0.51 22.98
C VAL A 65 21.41 -1.08 22.08
N ASP A 66 21.31 -2.38 21.81
CA ASP A 66 22.27 -3.06 20.94
C ASP A 66 22.13 -2.61 19.49
N LEU A 67 23.25 -2.50 18.78
CA LEU A 67 23.27 -2.09 17.39
C LEU A 67 22.52 -3.11 16.50
N GLU A 68 22.63 -4.41 16.79
CA GLU A 68 21.94 -5.45 16.02
C GLU A 68 20.41 -5.31 16.13
N GLU A 69 19.91 -4.91 17.31
CA GLU A 69 18.51 -4.62 17.55
C GLU A 69 18.05 -3.42 16.72
N LEU A 70 18.78 -2.30 16.78
CA LEU A 70 18.47 -1.11 15.97
C LEU A 70 18.46 -1.41 14.47
N GLU A 71 19.40 -2.22 13.99
CA GLU A 71 19.41 -2.65 12.59
C GLU A 71 18.19 -3.50 12.23
N LYS A 72 17.74 -4.38 13.12
CA LYS A 72 16.55 -5.19 12.90
C LYS A 72 15.31 -4.32 12.76
N ILE A 73 15.16 -3.32 13.65
CA ILE A 73 14.08 -2.34 13.60
C ILE A 73 14.11 -1.56 12.28
N GLY A 74 15.30 -1.10 11.87
CA GLY A 74 15.51 -0.41 10.60
C GLY A 74 15.10 -1.25 9.38
N ARG A 75 15.50 -2.53 9.35
CA ARG A 75 15.14 -3.48 8.28
C ARG A 75 13.63 -3.73 8.22
N GLU A 76 12.95 -3.79 9.37
CA GLU A 76 11.50 -3.93 9.40
C GLU A 76 10.82 -2.69 8.80
N ALA A 77 11.23 -1.49 9.19
CA ALA A 77 10.69 -0.25 8.66
C ALA A 77 10.96 -0.11 7.14
N GLU A 78 12.14 -0.53 6.67
CA GLU A 78 12.50 -0.56 5.25
C GLU A 78 11.61 -1.53 4.46
N LYS A 79 11.38 -2.73 4.98
CA LYS A 79 10.54 -3.74 4.32
C LYS A 79 9.11 -3.24 4.07
N HIS A 80 8.58 -2.39 4.94
CA HIS A 80 7.27 -1.76 4.75
C HIS A 80 7.21 -0.79 3.54
N TRP A 81 8.35 -0.41 2.96
CA TRP A 81 8.43 0.36 1.71
C TRP A 81 8.44 -0.52 0.45
N ASP A 82 8.50 -1.85 0.58
CA ASP A 82 8.56 -2.77 -0.57
C ASP A 82 7.38 -2.58 -1.53
N TRP A 83 6.21 -2.20 -1.04
CA TRP A 83 5.06 -1.92 -1.91
C TRP A 83 5.32 -0.77 -2.88
N ALA A 84 6.09 0.23 -2.48
CA ALA A 84 6.36 1.42 -3.29
C ALA A 84 7.51 1.19 -4.29
N TRP A 85 8.49 0.36 -3.91
CA TRP A 85 9.72 0.19 -4.70
C TRP A 85 9.77 -1.10 -5.51
N LYS A 86 9.12 -2.19 -5.04
CA LYS A 86 9.22 -3.52 -5.65
C LYS A 86 7.95 -3.97 -6.37
N LYS A 87 6.80 -3.34 -6.10
CA LYS A 87 5.53 -3.68 -6.77
C LYS A 87 5.24 -2.69 -7.89
N SER A 88 4.66 -3.19 -8.99
CA SER A 88 4.23 -2.36 -10.12
C SER A 88 2.73 -2.10 -10.06
N ALA A 89 2.31 -0.88 -10.40
CA ALA A 89 0.90 -0.56 -10.61
C ALA A 89 0.31 -1.23 -11.88
N GLU A 90 1.16 -1.85 -12.71
CA GLU A 90 0.73 -2.54 -13.93
C GLU A 90 -0.14 -3.75 -13.62
N GLU A 91 0.22 -4.55 -12.62
CA GLU A 91 -0.55 -5.73 -12.22
C GLU A 91 -1.97 -5.34 -11.78
N ASP A 92 -2.10 -4.25 -11.02
CA ASP A 92 -3.39 -3.70 -10.61
C ASP A 92 -4.20 -3.22 -11.84
N ARG A 93 -3.53 -2.55 -12.81
CA ARG A 93 -4.15 -2.09 -14.04
C ARG A 93 -4.66 -3.26 -14.89
N GLU A 94 -3.83 -4.28 -15.11
CA GLU A 94 -4.19 -5.48 -15.86
C GLU A 94 -5.37 -6.20 -15.21
N ASN A 95 -5.35 -6.37 -13.89
CA ASN A 95 -6.47 -6.95 -13.15
C ASN A 95 -7.77 -6.14 -13.35
N ALA A 96 -7.71 -4.82 -13.22
CA ALA A 96 -8.86 -3.95 -13.43
C ALA A 96 -9.43 -4.06 -14.86
N LEU A 97 -8.55 -4.09 -15.87
CA LEU A 97 -8.96 -4.24 -17.27
C LEU A 97 -9.53 -5.63 -17.57
N ASN A 98 -9.01 -6.69 -16.94
CA ASN A 98 -9.56 -8.04 -17.07
C ASN A 98 -10.96 -8.14 -16.47
N LEU A 99 -11.20 -7.55 -15.30
CA LEU A 99 -12.52 -7.46 -14.68
C LEU A 99 -13.50 -6.67 -15.57
N LEU A 100 -13.03 -5.59 -16.21
CA LEU A 100 -13.82 -4.80 -17.15
C LEU A 100 -14.07 -5.54 -18.48
N ALA A 101 -13.16 -6.39 -18.91
CA ALA A 101 -13.36 -7.19 -20.11
C ALA A 101 -14.46 -8.25 -19.92
N ALA A 102 -14.73 -8.67 -18.68
CA ALA A 102 -15.75 -9.65 -18.33
C ALA A 102 -17.17 -9.09 -18.17
N ILE A 103 -17.36 -7.77 -18.27
CA ILE A 103 -18.70 -7.13 -18.28
C ILE A 103 -19.28 -6.97 -19.68
#